data_AF-A0A2V6KX81-F1
#
_entry.id   AF-A0A2V6KX81-F1
#
_cell.length_a   1.000
_cell.length_b   1.000
_cell.length_c   1.000
_cell.angle_alpha   90.00
_cell.angle_beta   90.00
_cell.angle_gamma   90.00
#
_symmetry.space_group_name_H-M   'P 1'
#
loop_
_entity.id
_entity.type
_entity.pdbx_description
1 polymer ?
#
loop_
_entity_poly.entity_id
_entity_poly.type
_entity_poly.pdbx_seq_one_letter_code
_entity_poly.pdbx_strand_id
1 'polypeptide(L)'
;VIALFRQHAKIPSEGAALPWFVPGVSWSDQWSFWKHGYPGIMVTDTAPFRYPYYHSANDTPDKLDYDRFTLVVSGMEKVIEGLDKL
;
A
#
# COMPACT_ATOMS: atom_id res chain seq x y z
N VAL A 1 8.97 2.31 8.18
CA VAL A 1 7.67 1.72 7.79
C VAL A 1 7.75 0.22 7.55
N ILE A 2 8.36 -0.29 6.48
CA ILE A 2 8.25 -1.72 6.14
C ILE A 2 8.83 -2.67 7.21
N ALA A 3 9.92 -2.29 7.87
CA ALA A 3 10.47 -3.08 8.97
C ALA A 3 9.44 -3.26 10.11
N LEU A 4 8.78 -2.16 10.51
CA LEU A 4 7.73 -2.17 11.51
C LEU A 4 6.49 -2.96 11.02
N PHE A 5 6.09 -2.77 9.77
CA PHE A 5 5.00 -3.55 9.18
C PHE A 5 5.28 -5.06 9.25
N ARG A 6 6.48 -5.50 8.87
CA ARG A 6 6.89 -6.93 8.89
C ARG A 6 7.04 -7.52 10.29
N GLN A 7 7.18 -6.70 11.34
CA GLN A 7 7.15 -7.20 12.72
C GLN A 7 5.75 -7.63 13.15
N HIS A 8 4.70 -7.09 12.53
CA HIS A 8 3.31 -7.31 12.94
C HIS A 8 2.48 -8.06 11.88
N ALA A 9 2.62 -7.71 10.61
CA ALA A 9 1.89 -8.30 9.51
C ALA A 9 2.53 -9.61 9.05
N LYS A 10 1.71 -10.65 8.95
CA LYS A 10 2.12 -11.98 8.47
C LYS A 10 1.73 -12.20 7.01
N ILE A 11 2.15 -11.29 6.14
CA ILE A 11 1.92 -11.35 4.70
C ILE A 11 3.22 -11.05 3.95
N PRO A 12 3.53 -11.78 2.85
CA PRO A 12 4.65 -11.41 1.98
C PRO A 12 4.49 -9.96 1.54
N SER A 13 5.55 -9.19 1.73
CA SER A 13 5.56 -7.76 1.44
C SER A 13 6.93 -7.39 0.92
N GLU A 14 6.99 -6.41 0.02
CA GLU A 14 8.24 -5.82 -0.45
C GLU A 14 8.22 -4.31 -0.29
N GLY A 15 9.40 -3.72 -0.12
CA GLY A 15 9.58 -2.29 0.10
C GLY A 15 10.63 -1.76 -0.85
N ALA A 16 10.29 -0.72 -1.58
CA ALA A 16 11.18 -0.09 -2.53
C ALA A 16 11.00 1.43 -2.49
N ALA A 17 12.12 2.16 -2.59
CA ALA A 17 12.15 3.59 -2.84
C ALA A 17 12.68 3.79 -4.26
N LEU A 18 11.77 3.93 -5.22
CA LEU A 18 12.08 3.96 -6.64
C LEU A 18 11.87 5.37 -7.22
N PRO A 19 12.55 5.72 -8.32
CA PRO A 19 12.29 6.98 -9.01
C PRO A 19 10.83 7.09 -9.48
N TRP A 20 10.27 8.30 -9.42
CA TRP A 20 8.87 8.56 -9.79
C TRP A 20 8.52 8.19 -11.24
N PHE A 21 9.51 8.14 -12.14
CA PHE A 21 9.29 7.79 -13.55
C PHE A 21 9.14 6.28 -13.79
N VAL A 22 9.41 5.45 -12.78
CA VAL A 22 9.16 4.00 -12.89
C VAL A 22 7.64 3.77 -12.87
N PRO A 23 7.07 3.03 -13.86
CA PRO A 23 5.64 2.74 -13.91
C PRO A 23 5.11 2.16 -12.59
N GLY A 24 3.95 2.63 -12.14
CA GLY A 24 3.33 2.21 -10.89
C GLY A 24 3.72 3.03 -9.65
N VAL A 25 4.92 3.62 -9.61
CA VAL A 25 5.44 4.27 -8.39
C VAL A 25 4.65 5.53 -8.02
N SER A 26 4.24 6.30 -9.01
CA SER A 26 3.58 7.60 -8.83
C SER A 26 2.12 7.62 -9.28
N TRP A 27 1.43 6.48 -9.28
CA TRP A 27 0.06 6.35 -9.81
C TRP A 27 -1.07 6.58 -8.78
N SER A 28 -0.73 6.97 -7.54
CA SER A 28 -1.71 7.26 -6.50
C SER A 28 -1.36 8.56 -5.76
N ASP A 29 -2.17 8.93 -4.78
CA ASP A 29 -2.21 10.28 -4.20
C ASP A 29 -0.89 10.68 -3.52
N GLN A 30 -0.07 9.73 -3.08
CA GLN A 30 1.25 9.99 -2.49
C GLN A 30 2.13 10.86 -3.40
N TRP A 31 1.95 10.78 -4.72
CA TRP A 31 2.68 11.62 -5.66
C TRP A 31 2.43 13.10 -5.43
N SER A 32 1.18 13.50 -5.14
CA SER A 32 0.83 14.90 -4.90
C SER A 32 1.48 15.43 -3.60
N PHE A 33 1.65 14.56 -2.60
CA PHE A 33 2.37 14.86 -1.35
C PHE A 33 3.86 15.07 -1.63
N TRP A 34 4.49 14.17 -2.40
CA TRP A 34 5.89 14.30 -2.78
C TRP A 34 6.18 15.61 -3.51
N LYS A 35 5.26 16.10 -4.36
CA LYS A 35 5.41 17.40 -5.05
C LYS A 35 5.55 18.59 -4.11
N HIS A 36 5.07 18.48 -2.89
CA HIS A 36 5.11 19.53 -1.88
C HIS A 36 6.07 19.21 -0.73
N GLY A 37 6.95 18.21 -0.89
CA GLY A 37 7.95 17.84 0.11
C GLY A 37 7.40 17.06 1.30
N TYR A 38 6.14 16.63 1.27
CA TYR A 38 5.56 15.79 2.32
C TYR A 38 5.94 14.32 2.12
N PRO A 39 6.41 13.62 3.18
CA PRO A 39 6.59 12.18 3.13
C PRO A 39 5.27 11.48 2.84
N GLY A 40 5.27 10.56 1.88
CA GLY A 40 4.10 9.77 1.51
C GLY A 40 4.53 8.37 1.10
N ILE A 41 3.69 7.38 1.38
CA ILE A 41 3.91 5.99 1.00
C ILE A 41 2.65 5.45 0.31
N MET A 42 2.83 4.53 -0.62
CA MET A 42 1.73 3.76 -1.20
C MET A 42 1.85 2.32 -0.73
N VAL A 43 0.75 1.78 -0.19
CA VAL A 43 0.60 0.35 0.10
C VAL A 43 -0.24 -0.23 -1.02
N THR A 44 0.30 -1.18 -1.76
CA THR A 44 -0.38 -1.74 -2.94
C THR A 44 -0.01 -3.20 -3.15
N ASP A 45 -0.95 -3.95 -3.71
CA ASP A 45 -0.74 -5.28 -4.27
C ASP A 45 -0.40 -5.22 -5.78
N THR A 46 -0.21 -4.02 -6.32
CA THR A 46 0.03 -3.71 -7.74
C THR A 46 -1.20 -3.93 -8.64
N ALA A 47 -2.42 -3.69 -8.13
CA ALA A 47 -3.71 -3.90 -8.79
C ALA A 47 -3.73 -3.82 -10.33
N PRO A 48 -3.25 -2.76 -11.02
CA PRO A 48 -3.31 -2.70 -12.50
C PRO A 48 -2.60 -3.85 -13.23
N PHE A 49 -1.66 -4.54 -12.57
CA PHE A 49 -0.90 -5.65 -13.14
C PHE A 49 -1.49 -7.03 -12.83
N ARG A 50 -2.40 -7.13 -11.86
CA ARG A 50 -2.86 -8.42 -11.29
C ARG A 50 -4.38 -8.55 -11.18
N TYR A 51 -5.10 -7.43 -11.16
CA TYR A 51 -6.52 -7.38 -10.87
C TYR A 51 -7.32 -7.08 -12.15
N PRO A 52 -8.01 -8.08 -12.72
CA PRO A 52 -8.65 -7.95 -14.04
C PRO A 52 -9.88 -7.06 -14.06
N TYR A 53 -10.44 -6.72 -12.89
CA TYR A 53 -11.66 -5.92 -12.78
C TYR A 53 -11.37 -4.44 -12.50
N TYR A 54 -10.11 -4.03 -12.48
CA TYR A 54 -9.69 -2.65 -12.26
C TYR A 54 -10.42 -1.69 -13.22
N HIS A 55 -11.01 -0.61 -12.69
CA HIS A 55 -11.77 0.40 -13.46
C HIS A 55 -12.96 -0.19 -14.23
N SER A 56 -13.61 -1.20 -13.68
CA SER A 56 -14.81 -1.80 -14.27
C SER A 56 -15.97 -1.85 -13.28
N ALA A 57 -17.19 -1.97 -13.80
CA ALA A 57 -18.38 -2.20 -12.98
C ALA A 57 -18.37 -3.57 -12.25
N ASN A 58 -17.44 -4.46 -12.63
CA ASN A 58 -17.24 -5.76 -11.98
C ASN A 58 -16.27 -5.68 -10.79
N ASP A 59 -15.76 -4.48 -10.47
CA ASP A 59 -14.99 -4.24 -9.25
C ASP A 59 -15.94 -4.21 -8.04
N THR A 60 -16.29 -5.40 -7.56
CA THR A 60 -17.31 -5.62 -6.55
C THR A 60 -16.72 -6.19 -5.27
N PRO A 61 -17.34 -5.97 -4.08
CA PRO A 61 -16.77 -6.40 -2.80
C PRO A 61 -16.45 -7.90 -2.70
N ASP A 62 -17.17 -8.77 -3.42
CA ASP A 62 -16.90 -10.21 -3.45
C ASP A 62 -15.56 -10.59 -4.08
N LYS A 63 -14.87 -9.65 -4.75
CA LYS A 63 -13.53 -9.87 -5.31
C LYS A 63 -12.40 -9.66 -4.29
N LEU A 64 -12.72 -9.10 -3.12
CA LEU A 64 -11.74 -8.85 -2.07
C LEU A 64 -11.37 -10.15 -1.34
N ASP A 65 -10.06 -10.35 -1.17
CA ASP A 65 -9.52 -11.31 -0.22
C ASP A 65 -9.50 -10.67 1.17
N TYR A 66 -10.61 -10.81 1.89
CA TYR A 66 -10.79 -10.16 3.20
C TYR A 66 -9.78 -10.63 4.25
N ASP A 67 -9.39 -11.91 4.24
CA ASP A 67 -8.41 -12.43 5.18
C ASP A 67 -7.05 -11.73 5.00
N ARG A 68 -6.58 -11.60 3.76
CA ARG A 68 -5.35 -10.86 3.47
C ARG A 68 -5.51 -9.36 3.71
N PHE A 69 -6.67 -8.78 3.39
CA PHE A 69 -6.94 -7.37 3.65
C PHE A 69 -6.85 -7.05 5.15
N THR A 70 -7.42 -7.89 6.01
CA THR A 70 -7.30 -7.77 7.47
C THR A 70 -5.85 -7.77 7.93
N LEU A 71 -5.01 -8.67 7.40
CA LEU A 71 -3.59 -8.71 7.74
C LEU A 71 -2.86 -7.40 7.40
N VAL A 72 -3.20 -6.78 6.27
CA VAL A 72 -2.62 -5.49 5.87
C VAL A 72 -3.09 -4.38 6.80
N VAL A 73 -4.39 -4.29 7.08
CA VAL A 73 -4.96 -3.25 7.95
C VAL A 73 -4.37 -3.33 9.36
N SER A 74 -4.35 -4.52 9.98
CA SER A 74 -3.78 -4.71 11.31
C SER A 74 -2.27 -4.42 11.36
N GLY A 75 -1.54 -4.73 10.28
CA GLY A 75 -0.12 -4.35 10.16
C GLY A 75 0.08 -2.84 10.10
N MET A 76 -0.75 -2.13 9.33
CA MET A 76 -0.65 -0.69 9.16
C MET A 76 -1.06 0.09 10.41
N GLU A 77 -2.03 -0.40 11.18
CA GLU A 77 -2.37 0.15 12.49
C GLU A 77 -1.12 0.23 13.39
N LYS A 78 -0.33 -0.85 13.46
CA LYS A 78 0.91 -0.87 14.25
C LYS A 78 2.01 0.01 13.68
N VAL A 79 2.04 0.19 12.36
CA VAL A 79 2.93 1.18 11.75
C VAL A 79 2.60 2.59 12.23
N ILE A 80 1.33 2.96 12.22
CA ILE A 80 0.87 4.30 12.65
C ILE A 80 1.18 4.50 14.14
N GLU A 81 0.78 3.55 15.00
CA GLU A 81 1.07 3.60 16.44
C GLU A 81 2.58 3.73 16.76
N GLY A 82 3.44 3.11 15.95
CA GLY A 82 4.88 3.16 16.15
C GLY A 82 5.52 4.44 15.62
N LEU A 83 4.98 5.02 14.54
CA LEU A 83 5.44 6.32 14.03
C LEU A 83 5.07 7.47 14.96
N ASP A 84 3.92 7.39 15.63
CA ASP A 84 3.45 8.41 16.57
C ASP A 84 4.30 8.51 17.85
N LYS A 85 5.14 7.50 18.09
CA LYS A 85 6.05 7.41 19.25
C LYS A 85 7.50 7.82 18.93
N LEU A 86 7.79 8.19 17.68
CA LEU A 86 9.09 8.68 17.22
C LEU A 86 9.14 10.20 17.24
#